data_AF-A0A973BF22-F1
#
_entry.id   AF-A0A973BF22-F1
#
_cell.length_a   1.000
_cell.length_b   1.000
_cell.length_c   1.000
_cell.angle_alpha   90.00
_cell.angle_beta   90.00
_cell.angle_gamma   90.00
#
_symmetry.space_group_name_H-M   'P 1'
#
loop_
_entity.id
_entity.type
_entity.pdbx_description
1 polymer ?
#
loop_
_entity_poly.entity_id
_entity_poly.type
_entity_poly.pdbx_seq_one_letter_code
_entity_poly.pdbx_strand_id
1 'polypeptide(L)'
;MTSGLFSMAVASGRTGGQDEGVAMGLENLFGWIESYLAAVIAVLAAGVAVAAVWVGRKERQARQVLQRQNLRHNVDAQSLNWGNACIDVLNRTAMFARTRQHQANDAGFLQQRVNMMLALSSLIDRGRVLFPDVDPASKESAQSDTRRRVRAPILQTLLLVRHEIEALTRQGGPTAANSADFIDDCREFVIAELQAHLDSNRQAVQATRYDERPMAQRAAAFEQVNVLKSLLKSRRPGIDVSDRKETVQ
;
A
#
# COMPACT_ATOMS: atom_id res chain seq x y z
N MET A 1 -57.26 -11.78 -11.31
CA MET A 1 -56.93 -12.72 -12.40
C MET A 1 -57.30 -14.11 -11.90
N THR A 2 -58.59 -14.49 -12.00
CA THR A 2 -59.20 -15.27 -13.13
C THR A 2 -58.60 -16.69 -13.18
N SER A 3 -59.29 -17.83 -13.03
CA SER A 3 -60.71 -18.26 -13.05
C SER A 3 -60.67 -19.73 -12.51
N GLY A 4 -61.63 -20.28 -11.75
CA GLY A 4 -62.93 -20.86 -12.20
C GLY A 4 -62.78 -21.86 -13.36
N LEU A 5 -63.42 -23.04 -13.46
CA LEU A 5 -64.58 -23.66 -12.80
C LEU A 5 -64.87 -25.03 -13.52
N PHE A 6 -65.67 -25.91 -12.88
CA PHE A 6 -66.53 -27.03 -13.40
C PHE A 6 -65.87 -28.30 -14.03
N SER A 7 -66.04 -29.50 -13.43
CA SER A 7 -67.18 -30.46 -13.36
C SER A 7 -67.40 -31.36 -14.59
N MET A 8 -67.31 -32.68 -14.37
CA MET A 8 -68.40 -33.62 -14.69
C MET A 8 -68.18 -34.97 -14.00
N ALA A 9 -69.23 -35.45 -13.34
CA ALA A 9 -69.32 -36.79 -12.78
C ALA A 9 -69.61 -37.82 -13.88
N VAL A 10 -69.01 -39.00 -13.80
CA VAL A 10 -69.57 -40.23 -14.37
C VAL A 10 -69.48 -41.32 -13.31
N ALA A 11 -70.66 -41.76 -12.87
CA ALA A 11 -70.86 -42.97 -12.11
C ALA A 11 -71.02 -44.14 -13.09
N SER A 12 -70.23 -45.20 -12.90
CA SER A 12 -70.49 -46.57 -13.36
C SER A 12 -69.36 -47.40 -12.73
N GLY A 13 -69.60 -48.33 -11.83
CA GLY A 13 -70.34 -49.56 -12.09
C GLY A 13 -69.46 -50.66 -11.51
N ARG A 14 -70.02 -51.42 -10.58
CA ARG A 14 -69.35 -52.35 -9.68
C ARG A 14 -68.92 -53.64 -10.43
N THR A 15 -68.03 -54.38 -9.78
CA THR A 15 -67.73 -55.83 -9.88
C THR A 15 -66.60 -56.24 -10.83
N GLY A 16 -65.58 -56.88 -10.26
CA GLY A 16 -64.74 -57.82 -10.98
C GLY A 16 -63.32 -57.92 -10.44
N GLY A 17 -63.03 -59.00 -9.72
CA GLY A 17 -61.68 -59.54 -9.63
C GLY A 17 -60.79 -58.97 -8.52
N GLN A 18 -60.84 -59.62 -7.36
CA GLN A 18 -59.67 -59.74 -6.51
C GLN A 18 -58.54 -60.38 -7.33
N ASP A 19 -57.61 -59.55 -7.81
CA ASP A 19 -56.22 -59.91 -8.09
C ASP A 19 -55.29 -58.80 -7.56
N GLU A 20 -55.68 -58.15 -6.45
CA GLU A 20 -54.84 -57.23 -5.67
C GLU A 20 -54.08 -58.03 -4.60
N GLY A 21 -52.98 -58.65 -4.99
CA GLY A 21 -52.11 -59.34 -4.02
C GLY A 21 -50.65 -59.42 -4.41
N VAL A 22 -50.32 -59.28 -5.69
CA VAL A 22 -48.93 -59.49 -6.18
C VAL A 22 -48.35 -58.27 -6.91
N ALA A 23 -49.18 -57.43 -7.54
CA ALA A 23 -48.72 -56.18 -8.17
C ALA A 23 -48.25 -55.11 -7.14
N MET A 24 -48.81 -55.14 -5.93
CA MET A 24 -48.48 -54.22 -4.82
C MET A 24 -47.09 -54.46 -4.21
N GLY A 25 -46.43 -55.58 -4.56
CA GLY A 25 -45.12 -55.97 -4.02
C GLY A 25 -43.95 -55.48 -4.87
N LEU A 26 -44.05 -55.52 -6.20
CA LEU A 26 -42.95 -55.17 -7.11
C LEU A 26 -42.77 -53.65 -7.23
N GLU A 27 -43.84 -52.88 -7.36
CA GLU A 27 -43.76 -51.41 -7.42
C GLU A 27 -43.27 -50.81 -6.08
N ASN A 28 -43.68 -51.40 -4.94
CA ASN A 28 -43.15 -51.04 -3.63
C ASN A 28 -41.68 -51.48 -3.45
N LEU A 29 -41.27 -52.63 -3.98
CA LEU A 29 -39.87 -53.07 -3.95
C LEU A 29 -38.98 -52.17 -4.82
N PHE A 30 -39.43 -51.82 -6.03
CA PHE A 30 -38.72 -50.89 -6.89
C PHE A 30 -38.63 -49.49 -6.27
N GLY A 31 -39.72 -48.95 -5.70
CA GLY A 31 -39.70 -47.68 -4.97
C GLY A 31 -38.82 -47.71 -3.72
N TRP A 32 -38.78 -48.84 -3.00
CA TRP A 32 -37.88 -49.04 -1.86
C TRP A 32 -36.42 -49.06 -2.31
N ILE A 33 -36.07 -49.84 -3.34
CA ILE A 33 -34.71 -49.88 -3.91
C ILE A 33 -34.30 -48.50 -4.44
N GLU A 34 -35.18 -47.79 -5.14
CA GLU A 34 -34.93 -46.45 -5.68
C GLU A 34 -34.69 -45.44 -4.55
N SER A 35 -35.45 -45.52 -3.45
CA SER A 35 -35.26 -44.65 -2.28
C SER A 35 -33.94 -44.91 -1.54
N TYR A 36 -33.52 -46.18 -1.40
CA TYR A 36 -32.23 -46.53 -0.78
C TYR A 36 -31.06 -46.15 -1.70
N LEU A 37 -31.20 -46.34 -3.01
CA LEU A 37 -30.21 -45.90 -3.99
C LEU A 37 -30.06 -44.37 -3.95
N ALA A 38 -31.17 -43.64 -3.93
CA ALA A 38 -31.19 -42.18 -3.80
C ALA A 38 -30.54 -41.72 -2.49
N ALA A 39 -30.81 -42.40 -1.37
CA ALA A 39 -30.19 -42.12 -0.08
C ALA A 39 -28.67 -42.37 -0.10
N VAL A 40 -28.21 -43.46 -0.72
CA VAL A 40 -26.76 -43.77 -0.86
C VAL A 40 -26.07 -42.72 -1.73
N ILE A 41 -26.68 -42.33 -2.85
CA ILE A 41 -26.16 -41.28 -3.73
C ILE A 41 -26.09 -39.93 -2.99
N ALA A 42 -27.11 -39.60 -2.20
CA ALA A 42 -27.13 -38.37 -1.41
C ALA A 42 -26.02 -38.33 -0.34
N VAL A 43 -25.76 -39.46 0.33
CA VAL A 43 -24.66 -39.58 1.31
C VAL A 43 -23.30 -39.44 0.63
N LEU A 44 -23.10 -40.07 -0.53
CA LEU A 44 -21.86 -39.94 -1.30
C LEU A 44 -21.66 -38.50 -1.81
N ALA A 45 -22.72 -37.87 -2.31
CA ALA A 45 -22.69 -36.48 -2.76
C ALA A 45 -22.38 -35.52 -1.60
N ALA A 46 -22.95 -35.74 -0.41
CA ALA A 46 -22.63 -34.99 0.79
C ALA A 46 -21.15 -35.17 1.19
N GLY A 47 -20.62 -36.39 1.11
CA GLY A 47 -19.19 -36.68 1.34
C GLY A 47 -18.27 -35.91 0.38
N VAL A 48 -18.59 -35.92 -0.93
CA VAL A 48 -17.84 -35.16 -1.94
C VAL A 48 -17.93 -33.65 -1.70
N ALA A 49 -19.11 -33.13 -1.32
CA ALA A 49 -19.29 -31.72 -1.02
C ALA A 49 -18.45 -31.27 0.19
N VAL A 50 -18.39 -32.08 1.25
CA VAL A 50 -17.54 -31.79 2.42
C VAL A 50 -16.06 -31.79 2.05
N ALA A 51 -15.62 -32.76 1.25
CA ALA A 51 -14.24 -32.82 0.76
C ALA A 51 -13.90 -31.60 -0.12
N ALA A 52 -14.80 -31.20 -1.03
CA ALA A 52 -14.63 -30.02 -1.88
C ALA A 52 -14.54 -28.72 -1.07
N VAL A 53 -15.37 -28.56 -0.03
CA VAL A 53 -15.30 -27.41 0.89
C VAL A 53 -13.97 -27.39 1.64
N TRP A 54 -13.45 -28.54 2.06
CA TRP A 54 -12.19 -28.62 2.81
C TRP A 54 -10.97 -28.28 1.93
N VAL A 55 -10.91 -28.81 0.72
CA VAL A 55 -9.89 -28.45 -0.29
C VAL A 55 -9.99 -26.96 -0.63
N GLY A 56 -11.21 -26.44 -0.84
CA GLY A 56 -11.43 -25.03 -1.13
C GLY A 56 -10.98 -24.09 0.00
N ARG A 57 -11.07 -24.50 1.28
CA ARG A 57 -10.55 -23.71 2.41
C ARG A 57 -9.03 -23.63 2.40
N LYS A 58 -8.34 -24.75 2.16
CA LYS A 58 -6.87 -24.78 2.06
C LYS A 58 -6.37 -23.93 0.90
N GLU A 59 -7.02 -24.01 -0.26
CA GLU A 59 -6.66 -23.17 -1.41
C GLU A 59 -6.88 -21.69 -1.14
N ARG A 60 -7.96 -21.29 -0.47
CA ARG A 60 -8.19 -19.87 -0.11
C ARG A 60 -7.12 -19.34 0.82
N GLN A 61 -6.68 -20.14 1.79
CA GLN A 61 -5.56 -19.76 2.67
C GLN A 61 -4.25 -19.62 1.88
N ALA A 62 -3.95 -20.57 1.00
CA ALA A 62 -2.77 -20.49 0.12
C ALA A 62 -2.81 -19.26 -0.80
N ARG A 63 -3.97 -18.98 -1.43
CA ARG A 63 -4.18 -17.79 -2.28
C ARG A 63 -4.05 -16.49 -1.49
N GLN A 64 -4.52 -16.43 -0.24
CA GLN A 64 -4.38 -15.25 0.61
C GLN A 64 -2.91 -14.99 0.99
N VAL A 65 -2.13 -16.05 1.28
CA VAL A 65 -0.70 -15.91 1.56
C VAL A 65 0.04 -15.39 0.33
N LEU A 66 -0.23 -15.96 -0.86
CA LEU A 66 0.36 -15.52 -2.12
C LEU A 66 -0.04 -14.09 -2.48
N GLN A 67 -1.32 -13.71 -2.30
CA GLN A 67 -1.79 -12.35 -2.54
C GLN A 67 -1.09 -11.34 -1.61
N ARG A 68 -0.93 -11.67 -0.32
CA ARG A 68 -0.18 -10.81 0.62
C ARG A 68 1.29 -10.68 0.23
N GLN A 69 1.93 -11.76 -0.19
CA GLN A 69 3.31 -11.72 -0.68
C GLN A 69 3.44 -10.90 -1.96
N ASN A 70 2.52 -11.05 -2.92
CA ASN A 70 2.49 -10.26 -4.15
C ASN A 70 2.24 -8.77 -3.87
N LEU A 71 1.34 -8.43 -2.94
CA LEU A 71 1.13 -7.05 -2.52
C LEU A 71 2.39 -6.45 -1.92
N ARG A 72 3.13 -7.20 -1.10
CA ARG A 72 4.41 -6.75 -0.53
C ARG A 72 5.47 -6.54 -1.61
N HIS A 73 5.68 -7.52 -2.48
CA HIS A 73 6.62 -7.38 -3.60
C HIS A 73 6.28 -6.20 -4.52
N ASN A 74 4.98 -5.94 -4.72
CA ASN A 74 4.53 -4.79 -5.50
C ASN A 74 4.85 -3.47 -4.78
N VAL A 75 4.61 -3.37 -3.46
CA VAL A 75 4.98 -2.18 -2.68
C VAL A 75 6.50 -1.96 -2.68
N ASP A 76 7.30 -3.00 -2.50
CA ASP A 76 8.77 -2.91 -2.56
C ASP A 76 9.22 -2.44 -3.96
N ALA A 77 8.66 -2.98 -5.03
CA ALA A 77 8.96 -2.55 -6.40
C ALA A 77 8.53 -1.08 -6.63
N GLN A 78 7.37 -0.66 -6.11
CA GLN A 78 6.92 0.73 -6.21
C GLN A 78 7.84 1.69 -5.43
N SER A 79 8.30 1.30 -4.24
CA SER A 79 9.24 2.10 -3.45
C SER A 79 10.61 2.23 -4.11
N LEU A 80 11.13 1.17 -4.74
CA LEU A 80 12.34 1.22 -5.57
C LEU A 80 12.18 2.14 -6.78
N ASN A 81 11.08 2.01 -7.51
CA ASN A 81 10.80 2.86 -8.67
C ASN A 81 10.65 4.34 -8.29
N TRP A 82 9.99 4.61 -7.17
CA TRP A 82 9.90 5.95 -6.60
C TRP A 82 11.29 6.46 -6.19
N GLY A 83 12.10 5.64 -5.54
CA GLY A 83 13.47 5.97 -5.15
C GLY A 83 14.36 6.34 -6.33
N ASN A 84 14.31 5.57 -7.41
CA ASN A 84 15.03 5.88 -8.65
C ASN A 84 14.58 7.23 -9.24
N ALA A 85 13.27 7.48 -9.27
CA ALA A 85 12.74 8.77 -9.73
C ALA A 85 13.21 9.94 -8.84
N CYS A 86 13.29 9.74 -7.53
CA CYS A 86 13.85 10.72 -6.60
C CYS A 86 15.32 11.01 -6.90
N ILE A 87 16.15 9.97 -7.06
CA ILE A 87 17.58 10.10 -7.38
C ILE A 87 17.77 10.87 -8.69
N ASP A 88 17.00 10.55 -9.72
CA ASP A 88 17.06 11.25 -11.01
C ASP A 88 16.69 12.73 -10.90
N VAL A 89 15.63 13.07 -10.17
CA VAL A 89 15.21 14.46 -9.95
C VAL A 89 16.23 15.21 -9.11
N LEU A 90 16.80 14.59 -8.07
CA LEU A 90 17.87 15.18 -7.26
C LEU A 90 19.14 15.42 -8.08
N ASN A 91 19.52 14.49 -8.96
CA ASN A 91 20.65 14.67 -9.88
C ASN A 91 20.43 15.84 -10.84
N ARG A 92 19.24 15.93 -11.46
CA ARG A 92 18.89 17.05 -12.34
C ARG A 92 18.88 18.38 -11.58
N THR A 93 18.42 18.35 -10.34
CA THR A 93 18.40 19.50 -9.44
C THR A 93 19.82 19.97 -9.09
N ALA A 94 20.71 19.05 -8.71
CA ALA A 94 22.11 19.36 -8.41
C ALA A 94 22.82 19.93 -9.64
N MET A 95 22.60 19.33 -10.82
CA MET A 95 23.12 19.86 -12.08
C MET A 95 22.56 21.24 -12.43
N PHE A 96 21.27 21.48 -12.17
CA PHE A 96 20.66 22.81 -12.32
C PHE A 96 21.32 23.84 -11.39
N ALA A 97 21.57 23.47 -10.12
CA ALA A 97 22.26 24.34 -9.17
C ALA A 97 23.69 24.68 -9.64
N ARG A 98 24.43 23.72 -10.19
CA ARG A 98 25.77 23.93 -10.77
C ARG A 98 25.76 24.83 -12.00
N THR A 99 24.81 24.61 -12.90
CA THR A 99 24.77 25.26 -14.23
C THR A 99 23.94 26.54 -14.27
N ARG A 100 23.36 26.99 -13.14
CA ARG A 100 22.48 28.17 -13.09
C ARG A 100 23.04 29.44 -13.71
N GLN A 101 24.36 29.66 -13.62
CA GLN A 101 25.02 30.85 -14.18
C GLN A 101 25.16 30.79 -15.70
N HIS A 102 25.13 29.59 -16.29
CA HIS A 102 25.26 29.34 -17.72
C HIS A 102 23.91 29.36 -18.45
N GLN A 103 22.81 29.57 -17.73
CA GLN A 103 21.49 29.74 -18.33
C GLN A 103 21.47 31.01 -19.17
N ALA A 104 20.88 30.95 -20.37
CA ALA A 104 20.88 32.07 -21.31
C ALA A 104 20.02 33.24 -20.80
N ASN A 105 18.87 32.97 -20.17
CA ASN A 105 17.88 33.97 -19.77
C ASN A 105 17.29 33.69 -18.37
N ASP A 106 16.88 34.75 -17.67
CA ASP A 106 16.23 34.71 -16.35
C ASP A 106 14.89 34.00 -16.44
N ALA A 107 14.15 34.22 -17.53
CA ALA A 107 12.89 33.51 -17.78
C ALA A 107 13.10 31.99 -17.84
N GLY A 108 14.16 31.53 -18.52
CA GLY A 108 14.52 30.11 -18.60
C GLY A 108 14.93 29.53 -17.25
N PHE A 109 15.73 30.29 -16.48
CA PHE A 109 16.11 29.91 -15.12
C PHE A 109 14.88 29.76 -14.20
N LEU A 110 13.98 30.74 -14.19
CA LEU A 110 12.78 30.72 -13.35
C LEU A 110 11.85 29.56 -13.73
N GLN A 111 11.65 29.33 -15.03
CA GLN A 111 10.85 28.21 -15.53
C GLN A 111 11.45 26.87 -15.08
N GLN A 112 12.76 26.68 -15.25
CA GLN A 112 13.43 25.44 -14.86
C GLN A 112 13.38 25.23 -13.33
N ARG A 113 13.55 26.31 -12.54
CA ARG A 113 13.41 26.27 -11.08
C ARG A 113 12.01 25.79 -10.66
N VAL A 114 10.95 26.36 -11.24
CA VAL A 114 9.56 25.97 -10.96
C VAL A 114 9.32 24.52 -11.35
N ASN A 115 9.82 24.08 -12.51
CA ASN A 115 9.68 22.69 -12.95
C ASN A 115 10.33 21.70 -11.97
N MET A 116 11.52 22.00 -11.43
CA MET A 116 12.17 21.15 -10.42
C MET A 116 11.39 21.13 -9.11
N MET A 117 10.85 22.27 -8.67
CA MET A 117 10.02 22.32 -7.46
C MET A 117 8.73 21.50 -7.61
N LEU A 118 8.07 21.57 -8.77
CA LEU A 118 6.87 20.77 -9.05
C LEU A 118 7.20 19.28 -9.09
N ALA A 119 8.32 18.89 -9.71
CA ALA A 119 8.78 17.51 -9.71
C ALA A 119 9.00 16.99 -8.28
N LEU A 120 9.70 17.75 -7.43
CA LEU A 120 9.90 17.39 -6.02
C LEU A 120 8.60 17.32 -5.22
N SER A 121 7.69 18.28 -5.40
CA SER A 121 6.37 18.24 -4.75
C SER A 121 5.59 16.97 -5.15
N SER A 122 5.58 16.62 -6.44
CA SER A 122 4.91 15.40 -6.90
C SER A 122 5.52 14.12 -6.31
N LEU A 123 6.84 14.07 -6.15
CA LEU A 123 7.54 12.95 -5.52
C LEU A 123 7.23 12.86 -4.03
N ILE A 124 7.16 14.00 -3.33
CA ILE A 124 6.77 14.06 -1.92
C ILE A 124 5.34 13.52 -1.74
N ASP A 125 4.40 13.95 -2.57
CA ASP A 125 3.01 13.51 -2.46
C ASP A 125 2.83 12.02 -2.78
N ARG A 126 3.52 11.51 -3.80
CA ARG A 126 3.55 10.07 -4.09
C ARG A 126 4.24 9.29 -2.98
N GLY A 127 5.30 9.85 -2.41
CA GLY A 127 6.10 9.23 -1.35
C GLY A 127 5.32 9.05 -0.05
N ARG A 128 4.35 9.90 0.25
CA ARG A 128 3.48 9.78 1.45
C ARG A 128 2.70 8.47 1.53
N VAL A 129 2.32 7.90 0.38
CA VAL A 129 1.63 6.60 0.33
C VAL A 129 2.57 5.45 0.71
N LEU A 130 3.85 5.60 0.38
CA LEU A 130 4.89 4.59 0.62
C LEU A 130 5.53 4.73 2.00
N PHE A 131 5.69 5.97 2.46
CA PHE A 131 6.34 6.35 3.71
C PHE A 131 5.35 7.16 4.54
N PRO A 132 4.46 6.49 5.30
CA PRO A 132 3.50 7.19 6.13
C PRO A 132 4.21 7.96 7.24
N ASP A 133 3.58 9.06 7.67
CA ASP A 133 4.10 9.84 8.79
C ASP A 133 4.17 9.01 10.07
N VAL A 134 5.23 9.22 10.83
CA VAL A 134 5.55 8.43 12.02
C VAL A 134 5.09 9.20 13.26
N ASP A 135 4.41 8.50 14.17
CA ASP A 135 4.15 9.04 15.50
C ASP A 135 5.46 9.02 16.31
N PRO A 136 5.87 10.14 16.92
CA PRO A 136 7.08 10.17 17.74
C PRO A 136 6.85 9.31 18.99
N ALA A 137 7.29 8.05 18.93
CA ALA A 137 7.25 7.12 20.04
C ALA A 137 8.37 7.46 21.06
N SER A 138 8.13 8.47 21.89
CA SER A 138 8.66 8.61 23.28
C SER A 138 8.56 10.06 23.78
N LYS A 139 7.49 10.36 24.52
CA LYS A 139 7.60 10.86 25.90
C LYS A 139 6.20 11.00 26.50
N GLU A 140 6.07 10.39 27.66
CA GLU A 140 4.98 10.52 28.61
C GLU A 140 4.80 12.00 28.98
N SER A 141 3.95 12.71 28.27
CA SER A 141 3.22 13.84 28.86
C SER A 141 1.85 13.92 28.24
N ALA A 142 0.88 13.62 29.09
CA ALA A 142 -0.53 13.80 28.83
C ALA A 142 -0.83 15.28 28.52
N GLN A 143 -1.06 15.59 27.25
CA GLN A 143 -2.08 16.58 26.87
C GLN A 143 -2.56 16.35 25.45
N SER A 144 -3.78 15.84 25.40
CA SER A 144 -4.65 15.69 24.24
C SER A 144 -4.90 17.05 23.57
N ASP A 145 -4.37 17.23 22.35
CA ASP A 145 -5.13 17.71 21.18
C ASP A 145 -4.30 17.97 19.92
N THR A 146 -2.98 17.73 19.94
CA THR A 146 -2.21 17.79 18.68
C THR A 146 -1.07 16.78 18.69
N ARG A 147 -1.39 15.49 18.53
CA ARG A 147 -0.40 14.50 18.09
C ARG A 147 0.07 14.91 16.70
N ARG A 148 1.13 15.72 16.64
CA ARG A 148 1.77 16.11 15.38
C ARG A 148 2.44 14.87 14.83
N ARG A 149 1.87 14.32 13.77
CA ARG A 149 2.54 13.28 12.99
C ARG A 149 3.81 13.90 12.40
N VAL A 150 4.95 13.26 12.65
CA VAL A 150 6.23 13.72 12.16
C VAL A 150 6.45 13.10 10.78
N ARG A 151 6.74 13.95 9.80
CA ARG A 151 7.01 13.50 8.44
C ARG A 151 8.18 12.50 8.41
N ALA A 152 8.06 11.47 7.59
CA ALA A 152 9.14 10.51 7.40
C ALA A 152 10.46 11.23 7.00
N PRO A 153 11.61 10.84 7.59
CA PRO A 153 12.92 11.46 7.33
C PRO A 153 13.23 11.63 5.84
N ILE A 154 12.99 10.59 5.04
CA ILE A 154 13.21 10.60 3.59
C ILE A 154 12.41 11.69 2.85
N LEU A 155 11.15 11.92 3.26
CA LEU A 155 10.27 12.93 2.67
C LEU A 155 10.64 14.34 3.15
N GLN A 156 11.13 14.46 4.37
CA GLN A 156 11.64 15.72 4.91
C GLN A 156 12.88 16.18 4.13
N THR A 157 13.78 15.26 3.78
CA THR A 157 14.96 15.59 2.97
C THR A 157 14.60 16.15 1.59
N LEU A 158 13.60 15.56 0.91
CA LEU A 158 13.10 16.11 -0.35
C LEU A 158 12.50 17.52 -0.19
N LEU A 159 11.85 17.79 0.94
CA LEU A 159 11.32 19.11 1.27
C LEU A 159 12.45 20.13 1.50
N LEU A 160 13.54 19.73 2.17
CA LEU A 160 14.73 20.56 2.35
C LEU A 160 15.33 20.95 0.99
N VAL A 161 15.45 19.99 0.07
CA VAL A 161 15.95 20.25 -1.28
C VAL A 161 15.02 21.20 -2.04
N ARG A 162 13.70 21.02 -1.94
CA ARG A 162 12.72 21.94 -2.54
C ARG A 162 12.91 23.38 -2.04
N HIS A 163 13.11 23.57 -0.74
CA HIS A 163 13.39 24.89 -0.17
C HIS A 163 14.72 25.47 -0.62
N GLU A 164 15.75 24.63 -0.75
CA GLU A 164 17.04 25.10 -1.29
C GLU A 164 16.91 25.58 -2.74
N ILE A 165 16.16 24.86 -3.58
CA ILE A 165 15.88 25.26 -4.97
C ILE A 165 15.07 26.56 -5.02
N GLU A 166 14.02 26.67 -4.19
CA GLU A 166 13.17 27.85 -4.13
C GLU A 166 14.00 29.11 -3.85
N ALA A 167 14.99 28.98 -2.98
CA ALA A 167 15.90 30.04 -2.61
C ALA A 167 17.06 30.24 -3.60
N LEU A 168 17.18 29.44 -4.68
CA LEU A 168 18.18 29.67 -5.73
C LEU A 168 17.83 30.92 -6.55
N THR A 169 18.84 31.75 -6.72
CA THR A 169 18.87 32.94 -7.59
C THR A 169 19.87 32.72 -8.72
N ARG A 170 19.70 33.40 -9.87
CA ARG A 170 20.63 33.28 -11.01
C ARG A 170 21.95 34.01 -10.75
N GLN A 171 21.88 35.27 -10.32
CA GLN A 171 23.02 36.11 -9.98
C GLN A 171 23.01 36.39 -8.47
N GLY A 172 24.17 36.23 -7.80
CA GLY A 172 24.28 36.34 -6.34
C GLY A 172 23.70 35.16 -5.56
N GLY A 173 24.04 35.06 -4.26
CA GLY A 173 23.67 33.97 -3.33
C GLY A 173 24.87 33.09 -2.93
N PRO A 174 24.69 32.09 -2.03
CA PRO A 174 25.72 31.10 -1.70
C PRO A 174 26.30 30.50 -2.99
N THR A 175 27.59 30.16 -3.02
CA THR A 175 28.27 29.63 -4.21
C THR A 175 27.48 28.48 -4.83
N ALA A 176 27.40 28.46 -6.17
CA ALA A 176 26.66 27.43 -6.91
C ALA A 176 27.09 26.00 -6.53
N ALA A 177 28.37 25.83 -6.19
CA ALA A 177 28.95 24.61 -5.64
C ALA A 177 28.26 24.20 -4.32
N ASN A 178 28.21 25.09 -3.32
CA ASN A 178 27.65 24.77 -2.00
C ASN A 178 26.18 24.34 -2.04
N SER A 179 25.39 24.80 -3.01
CA SER A 179 23.98 24.36 -3.13
C SER A 179 23.89 22.98 -3.76
N ALA A 180 24.71 22.71 -4.78
CA ALA A 180 24.77 21.41 -5.42
C ALA A 180 25.30 20.33 -4.47
N ASP A 181 26.32 20.65 -3.68
CA ASP A 181 26.92 19.72 -2.70
C ASP A 181 25.90 19.35 -1.62
N PHE A 182 25.14 20.32 -1.09
CA PHE A 182 24.05 20.03 -0.16
C PHE A 182 22.95 19.14 -0.76
N ILE A 183 22.62 19.31 -2.04
CA ILE A 183 21.65 18.47 -2.73
C ILE A 183 22.20 17.05 -2.92
N ASP A 184 23.50 16.92 -3.15
CA ASP A 184 24.19 15.63 -3.23
C ASP A 184 24.21 14.92 -1.87
N ASP A 185 24.47 15.63 -0.76
CA ASP A 185 24.35 15.09 0.60
C ASP A 185 22.92 14.58 0.87
N CYS A 186 21.91 15.37 0.46
CA CYS A 186 20.51 14.98 0.57
C CYS A 186 20.20 13.73 -0.28
N ARG A 187 20.80 13.58 -1.46
CA ARG A 187 20.66 12.41 -2.32
C ARG A 187 21.27 11.17 -1.67
N GLU A 188 22.48 11.28 -1.12
CA GLU A 188 23.14 10.18 -0.41
C GLU A 188 22.30 9.72 0.79
N PHE A 189 21.75 10.67 1.54
CA PHE A 189 20.82 10.36 2.63
C PHE A 189 19.56 9.64 2.13
N VAL A 190 18.93 10.10 1.04
CA VAL A 190 17.74 9.44 0.46
C VAL A 190 18.06 8.01 0.02
N ILE A 191 19.23 7.76 -0.55
CA ILE A 191 19.67 6.42 -0.94
C ILE A 191 19.85 5.54 0.30
N ALA A 192 20.55 6.03 1.31
CA ALA A 192 20.79 5.29 2.56
C ALA A 192 19.47 4.93 3.26
N GLU A 193 18.54 5.88 3.35
CA GLU A 193 17.23 5.68 3.98
C GLU A 193 16.34 4.73 3.17
N LEU A 194 16.38 4.81 1.83
CA LEU A 194 15.66 3.86 0.97
C LEU A 194 16.20 2.44 1.12
N GLN A 195 17.52 2.27 1.17
CA GLN A 195 18.16 0.98 1.43
C GLN A 195 17.76 0.45 2.81
N ALA A 196 17.82 1.29 3.85
CA ALA A 196 17.41 0.93 5.19
C ALA A 196 15.93 0.50 5.26
N HIS A 197 15.04 1.16 4.52
CA HIS A 197 13.63 0.77 4.44
C HIS A 197 13.43 -0.60 3.78
N LEU A 198 14.11 -0.85 2.66
CA LEU A 198 14.03 -2.14 1.95
C LEU A 198 14.65 -3.27 2.76
N ASP A 199 15.77 -3.01 3.44
CA ASP A 199 16.42 -3.98 4.30
C ASP A 199 15.60 -4.23 5.58
N SER A 200 14.90 -3.22 6.12
CA SER A 200 13.93 -3.41 7.20
C SER A 200 12.79 -4.33 6.78
N ASN A 201 12.26 -4.20 5.55
CA ASN A 201 11.23 -5.10 5.03
C ASN A 201 11.74 -6.54 4.84
N ARG A 202 12.98 -6.71 4.36
CA ARG A 202 13.64 -8.02 4.27
C ARG A 202 13.91 -8.62 5.65
N GLN A 203 14.35 -7.79 6.58
CA GLN A 203 14.59 -8.20 7.96
C GLN A 203 13.27 -8.51 8.66
N ALA A 204 12.15 -7.82 8.41
CA ALA A 204 10.85 -8.18 8.98
C ALA A 204 10.38 -9.60 8.57
N VAL A 205 10.79 -10.08 7.39
CA VAL A 205 10.58 -11.49 6.98
C VAL A 205 11.43 -12.45 7.81
N GLN A 206 12.63 -12.04 8.22
CA GLN A 206 13.55 -12.84 9.03
C GLN A 206 13.33 -12.66 10.56
N ALA A 207 12.84 -11.50 10.99
CA ALA A 207 12.72 -11.00 12.36
C ALA A 207 11.49 -11.53 13.10
N THR A 208 10.63 -12.30 12.43
CA THR A 208 9.80 -13.32 13.14
C THR A 208 10.65 -14.27 14.03
N ARG A 209 11.99 -14.16 14.05
CA ARG A 209 12.91 -14.85 14.96
C ARG A 209 13.79 -13.96 15.86
N TYR A 210 13.85 -12.63 15.66
CA TYR A 210 14.80 -11.75 16.36
C TYR A 210 14.24 -10.32 16.45
N ASP A 211 13.48 -10.04 17.50
CA ASP A 211 12.99 -8.69 17.85
C ASP A 211 14.11 -7.88 18.51
N GLU A 212 14.40 -6.67 18.00
CA GLU A 212 14.85 -5.46 18.77
C GLU A 212 15.50 -4.33 17.92
N ARG A 213 15.76 -4.51 16.62
CA ARG A 213 16.47 -3.47 15.81
C ARG A 213 15.73 -2.25 15.22
N PRO A 214 14.38 -2.13 15.15
CA PRO A 214 13.75 -1.09 14.32
C PRO A 214 13.70 0.33 14.92
N MET A 215 13.88 0.51 16.24
CA MET A 215 13.76 1.83 16.88
C MET A 215 15.04 2.67 16.78
N ALA A 216 16.22 2.06 16.95
CA ALA A 216 17.50 2.76 16.95
C ALA A 216 17.86 3.35 15.57
N GLN A 217 17.60 2.62 14.48
CA GLN A 217 17.83 3.10 13.11
C GLN A 217 16.96 4.32 12.78
N ARG A 218 15.70 4.33 13.23
CA ARG A 218 14.79 5.47 13.03
C ARG A 218 15.27 6.72 13.77
N ALA A 219 15.74 6.58 15.00
CA ALA A 219 16.29 7.70 15.77
C ALA A 219 17.50 8.33 15.07
N ALA A 220 18.42 7.51 14.55
CA ALA A 220 19.57 7.98 13.78
C ALA A 220 19.17 8.71 12.48
N ALA A 221 18.15 8.23 11.77
CA ALA A 221 17.63 8.89 10.57
C ALA A 221 17.05 10.29 10.89
N PHE A 222 16.30 10.42 11.99
CA PHE A 222 15.82 11.72 12.45
C PHE A 222 16.96 12.68 12.85
N GLU A 223 18.00 12.16 13.50
CA GLU A 223 19.19 12.95 13.84
C GLU A 223 19.88 13.49 12.59
N GLN A 224 20.14 12.63 11.59
CA GLN A 224 20.75 13.05 10.33
C GLN A 224 19.92 14.08 9.58
N VAL A 225 18.59 13.93 9.52
CA VAL A 225 17.71 14.95 8.92
C VAL A 225 17.75 16.25 9.71
N ASN A 226 17.84 16.20 11.05
CA ASN A 226 17.97 17.41 11.86
C ASN A 226 19.32 18.12 11.62
N VAL A 227 20.39 17.38 11.34
CA VAL A 227 21.68 17.94 10.89
C VAL A 227 21.51 18.63 9.53
N LEU A 228 20.87 17.99 8.55
CA LEU A 228 20.61 18.62 7.25
C LEU A 228 19.73 19.87 7.38
N LYS A 229 18.74 19.83 8.29
CA LYS A 229 17.85 20.95 8.61
C LYS A 229 18.61 22.10 9.26
N SER A 230 19.54 21.81 10.17
CA SER A 230 20.37 22.84 10.83
C SER A 230 21.36 23.46 9.85
N LEU A 231 21.94 22.66 8.95
CA LEU A 231 22.79 23.13 7.84
C LEU A 231 22.02 24.03 6.88
N LEU A 232 20.77 23.68 6.54
CA LEU A 232 19.94 24.57 5.70
C LEU A 232 19.64 25.89 6.41
N LYS A 233 19.28 25.85 7.71
CA LYS A 233 19.01 27.05 8.51
C LYS A 233 20.23 27.95 8.67
N SER A 234 21.41 27.39 8.89
CA SER A 234 22.64 28.19 9.00
C SER A 234 22.97 28.89 7.68
N ARG A 235 22.71 28.24 6.55
CA ARG A 235 22.89 28.79 5.21
C ARG A 235 21.78 29.79 4.82
N ARG A 236 20.58 29.62 5.36
CA ARG A 236 19.35 30.34 4.98
C ARG A 236 18.50 30.66 6.22
N PRO A 237 18.86 31.68 7.02
CA PRO A 237 18.17 31.98 8.28
C PRO A 237 16.71 32.43 8.11
N GLY A 238 16.28 32.80 6.90
CA GLY A 238 14.90 33.20 6.60
C GLY A 238 13.96 32.08 6.17
N ILE A 239 14.42 30.83 6.03
CA ILE A 239 13.56 29.72 5.64
C ILE A 239 12.94 29.12 6.91
N ASP A 240 11.63 29.32 7.08
CA ASP A 240 10.88 28.60 8.09
C ASP A 240 10.64 27.15 7.63
N VAL A 241 11.59 26.28 7.94
CA VAL A 241 11.45 24.82 7.80
C VAL A 241 10.60 24.28 8.96
N SER A 242 9.53 24.97 9.35
CA SER A 242 8.57 24.43 10.30
C SER A 242 7.87 23.26 9.64
N ASP A 243 7.76 22.16 10.37
CA ASP A 243 6.95 21.02 9.92
C ASP A 243 5.53 21.57 9.80
N ARG A 244 5.08 21.75 8.55
CA ARG A 244 3.81 22.39 8.23
C ARG A 244 2.74 21.79 9.15
N LYS A 245 2.07 22.64 9.93
CA LYS A 245 0.91 22.27 10.73
C LYS A 245 -0.19 21.79 9.78
N GLU A 246 -0.15 20.54 9.36
CA GLU A 246 -1.30 19.89 8.73
C GLU A 246 -2.28 19.60 9.87
N THR A 247 -3.00 20.65 10.28
CA THR A 247 -4.27 20.50 10.97
C THR A 247 -5.17 19.74 10.01
N VAL A 248 -5.34 18.45 10.26
CA VAL A 248 -6.42 17.67 9.67
C VAL A 248 -7.71 18.34 10.12
N GLN A 249 -8.41 19.01 9.19
CA GLN A 249 -9.81 19.40 9.35
C GLN A 249 -10.68 18.20 9.00
#